data_AF-I1BM50-F1
#
_entry.id   AF-I1BM50-F1
#
_cell.length_a   1.000
_cell.length_b   1.000
_cell.length_c   1.000
_cell.angle_alpha   90.00
_cell.angle_beta   90.00
_cell.angle_gamma   90.00
#
_symmetry.space_group_name_H-M   'P 1'
#
loop_
_entity.id
_entity.type
_entity.pdbx_description
1 polymer ?
#
loop_
_entity_poly.entity_id
_entity_poly.type
_entity_poly.pdbx_seq_one_letter_code
_entity_poly.pdbx_strand_id
1 'polypeptide(L)'
;MFTKIHFFIYKSDEALAVYLLRQTKEFKEAQLVRSRDPNLLSKCDVLVDVGGEFDPDRLRFDHHQKDFSESFIGGDIKLSSAGLVYK
;
A
#
# COMPACT_ATOMS: atom_id res chain seq x y z
N MET A 1 -12.34 -16.84 16.55
CA MET A 1 -13.40 -15.85 16.81
C MET A 1 -12.77 -14.48 16.87
N PHE A 2 -12.92 -13.68 15.81
CA PHE A 2 -13.18 -12.23 15.81
C PHE A 2 -13.41 -11.81 14.35
N THR A 3 -14.68 -11.79 13.97
CA THR A 3 -15.21 -11.00 12.86
C THR A 3 -15.33 -9.55 13.35
N LYS A 4 -14.92 -8.57 12.54
CA LYS A 4 -15.44 -7.19 12.54
C LYS A 4 -15.04 -6.47 11.25
N ILE A 5 -16.04 -5.87 10.60
CA ILE A 5 -16.05 -5.23 9.29
C ILE A 5 -15.71 -3.74 9.43
N HIS A 6 -15.00 -3.15 8.46
CA HIS A 6 -15.09 -1.71 8.15
C HIS A 6 -15.05 -1.50 6.63
N PHE A 7 -16.00 -0.73 6.09
CA PHE A 7 -16.30 -0.55 4.66
C PHE A 7 -16.09 0.92 4.27
N PHE A 8 -15.40 1.19 3.16
CA PHE A 8 -15.74 2.29 2.24
C PHE A 8 -14.91 2.15 0.95
N ILE A 9 -15.41 1.35 0.00
CA ILE A 9 -14.90 1.21 -1.39
C ILE A 9 -13.51 0.55 -1.48
N TYR A 10 -13.41 -0.56 -2.21
CA TYR A 10 -12.11 -1.04 -2.69
C TYR A 10 -11.54 0.05 -3.58
N LYS A 11 -10.50 0.74 -3.12
CA LYS A 11 -9.84 1.67 -4.02
C LYS A 11 -9.10 0.87 -5.09
N SER A 12 -9.29 1.27 -6.34
CA SER A 12 -8.68 0.58 -7.48
C SER A 12 -7.16 0.60 -7.40
N ASP A 13 -6.55 1.60 -6.75
CA ASP A 13 -5.11 1.67 -6.54
C ASP A 13 -4.63 0.60 -5.54
N GLU A 14 -5.32 0.38 -4.42
CA GLU A 14 -4.95 -0.70 -3.49
C GLU A 14 -5.06 -2.08 -4.17
N ALA A 15 -6.15 -2.32 -4.89
CA ALA A 15 -6.35 -3.59 -5.60
C ALA A 15 -5.25 -3.83 -6.65
N LEU A 16 -4.87 -2.79 -7.40
CA LEU A 16 -3.79 -2.87 -8.37
C LEU A 16 -2.41 -3.05 -7.69
N ALA A 17 -2.14 -2.35 -6.59
CA ALA A 17 -0.91 -2.50 -5.82
C ALA A 17 -0.72 -3.93 -5.32
N VAL A 18 -1.77 -4.53 -4.74
CA VAL A 18 -1.75 -5.93 -4.29
C VAL A 18 -1.54 -6.89 -5.47
N TYR A 19 -2.18 -6.65 -6.61
CA TYR A 19 -1.97 -7.45 -7.80
C TYR A 19 -0.52 -7.40 -8.29
N LEU A 20 0.07 -6.21 -8.38
CA LEU A 20 1.47 -5.99 -8.80
C LEU A 20 2.46 -6.70 -7.87
N LEU A 21 2.30 -6.55 -6.54
CA LEU A 21 3.13 -7.25 -5.56
C LEU A 21 3.08 -8.76 -5.76
N ARG A 22 1.88 -9.33 -5.98
CA ARG A 22 1.72 -10.77 -6.23
C ARG A 22 2.29 -11.27 -7.56
N GLN A 23 2.71 -10.38 -8.47
CA GLN A 23 3.49 -10.78 -9.66
C GLN A 23 4.97 -11.01 -9.34
N THR A 24 5.45 -10.54 -8.18
CA THR A 24 6.83 -10.79 -7.73
C THR A 24 6.96 -12.20 -7.15
N LYS A 25 8.19 -12.73 -7.13
CA LYS A 25 8.46 -14.03 -6.48
C LYS A 25 8.28 -13.99 -4.97
N GLU A 26 8.57 -12.84 -4.35
CA GLU A 26 8.56 -12.65 -2.90
C GLU A 26 7.14 -12.63 -2.33
N PHE A 27 6.22 -11.93 -2.98
CA PHE A 27 4.85 -11.73 -2.47
C PHE A 27 3.78 -12.56 -3.20
N LYS A 28 4.17 -13.50 -4.07
CA LYS A 28 3.25 -14.30 -4.88
C LYS A 28 2.10 -14.95 -4.08
N GLU A 29 2.45 -15.52 -2.93
CA GLU A 29 1.53 -16.22 -2.03
C GLU A 29 1.21 -15.41 -0.76
N ALA A 30 1.49 -14.10 -0.76
CA ALA A 30 1.28 -13.25 0.40
C ALA A 30 -0.20 -13.19 0.79
N GLN A 31 -0.47 -13.25 2.10
CA GLN A 31 -1.81 -13.09 2.65
C GLN A 31 -2.21 -11.61 2.70
N LEU A 32 -3.41 -11.29 2.19
CA LEU A 32 -3.94 -9.94 2.26
C LEU A 32 -4.60 -9.70 3.62
N VAL A 33 -4.03 -8.78 4.41
CA VAL A 33 -4.62 -8.31 5.65
C VAL A 33 -5.10 -6.88 5.44
N ARG A 34 -6.40 -6.64 5.60
CA ARG A 34 -6.99 -5.28 5.57
C ARG A 34 -7.23 -4.78 6.98
N SER A 35 -6.50 -3.75 7.40
CA SER A 35 -6.63 -3.16 8.74
C SER A 35 -6.15 -1.71 8.74
N ARG A 36 -6.53 -0.95 9.78
CA ARG A 36 -5.92 0.33 10.15
C ARG A 36 -5.34 0.31 11.57
N ASP A 37 -5.35 -0.84 12.24
CA ASP A 37 -4.78 -1.01 13.57
C ASP A 37 -3.24 -1.03 13.49
N PRO A 38 -2.55 -0.04 14.07
CA PRO A 38 -1.08 0.03 14.03
C PRO A 38 -0.39 -1.23 14.53
N ASN A 39 -0.99 -1.94 15.50
CA ASN A 39 -0.42 -3.17 16.04
C ASN A 39 -0.45 -4.33 15.02
N LEU A 40 -1.49 -4.38 14.18
CA LEU A 40 -1.55 -5.34 13.08
C LEU A 40 -0.61 -4.92 11.94
N LEU A 41 -0.61 -3.64 11.57
CA LEU A 41 0.26 -3.11 10.51
C LEU A 41 1.74 -3.33 10.82
N SER A 42 2.15 -3.20 12.09
CA SER A 42 3.55 -3.44 12.51
C SER A 42 4.05 -4.87 12.29
N LYS A 43 3.13 -5.82 12.06
CA LYS A 43 3.44 -7.25 11.84
C LYS A 43 3.46 -7.62 10.35
N CYS A 44 3.11 -6.69 9.46
CA CYS A 44 3.07 -6.93 8.03
C CYS A 44 4.41 -6.57 7.38
N ASP A 45 4.83 -7.40 6.43
CA ASP A 45 6.08 -7.21 5.69
C ASP A 45 6.02 -5.98 4.78
N VAL A 46 4.91 -5.80 4.08
CA VAL A 46 4.63 -4.67 3.17
C VAL A 46 3.34 -3.96 3.55
N LEU A 47 3.32 -2.63 3.50
CA LEU A 47 2.13 -1.80 3.68
C LEU A 47 1.85 -0.97 2.42
N VAL A 48 0.60 -0.95 2.00
CA VAL A 48 0.12 -0.18 0.84
C VAL A 48 -1.13 0.59 1.23
N ASP A 49 -1.27 1.84 0.77
CA ASP A 49 -2.44 2.72 1.00
C ASP A 49 -2.79 2.95 2.50
N VAL A 50 -1.88 2.60 3.40
CA VAL A 50 -2.05 2.68 4.85
C VAL A 50 -0.71 2.82 5.56
N GLY A 51 -0.72 3.40 6.75
CA GLY A 51 0.46 3.55 7.61
C GLY A 51 1.01 4.97 7.66
N GLY A 52 0.58 5.85 6.77
CA GLY A 52 0.96 7.27 6.75
C GLY A 52 2.41 7.52 6.35
N GLU A 53 3.10 6.54 5.75
CA GLU A 53 4.53 6.57 5.46
C GLU A 53 4.82 6.08 4.03
N PHE A 54 5.69 6.81 3.32
CA PHE A 54 6.35 6.34 2.10
C PHE A 54 7.83 6.12 2.41
N ASP A 55 8.25 4.85 2.37
CA ASP A 55 9.62 4.41 2.61
C ASP A 55 9.84 3.10 1.82
N PRO A 56 10.49 3.15 0.64
CA PRO A 56 10.67 1.97 -0.20
C PRO A 56 11.62 0.94 0.43
N ASP A 57 12.60 1.36 1.23
CA ASP A 57 13.53 0.46 1.90
C ASP A 57 12.82 -0.37 2.99
N ARG A 58 11.76 0.20 3.58
CA ARG A 58 10.87 -0.48 4.54
C ARG A 58 9.58 -0.99 3.93
N LEU A 59 9.43 -0.98 2.61
CA LEU A 59 8.23 -1.43 1.88
C LEU A 59 6.94 -0.78 2.41
N ARG A 60 6.97 0.55 2.56
CA ARG A 60 5.82 1.37 2.97
C ARG A 60 5.43 2.26 1.79
N PHE A 61 4.22 2.04 1.27
CA PHE A 61 3.73 2.66 0.04
C PHE A 61 2.39 3.35 0.30
N ASP A 62 2.37 4.28 1.25
CA ASP A 62 1.25 5.17 1.50
C ASP A 62 1.51 6.55 0.89
N HIS A 63 0.48 7.17 0.32
CA HIS A 63 0.53 8.46 -0.37
C HIS A 63 -0.35 9.55 0.27
N HIS A 64 -1.00 9.26 1.41
CA HIS A 64 -1.94 10.18 2.07
C HIS A 64 -1.27 11.33 2.85
N GLN A 65 0.05 11.44 2.87
CA GLN A 65 0.76 12.49 3.60
C GLN A 65 0.50 13.84 2.94
N LYS A 66 0.30 14.89 3.75
CA LYS A 66 0.05 16.24 3.23
C LYS A 66 1.18 16.74 2.34
N ASP A 67 2.41 16.43 2.73
CA ASP A 67 3.63 16.87 2.04
C ASP A 67 4.11 15.85 0.98
N PHE A 68 3.33 14.80 0.69
CA PHE A 68 3.68 13.81 -0.32
C PHE A 68 3.77 14.46 -1.71
N SER A 69 4.87 14.23 -2.42
CA SER A 69 5.16 14.86 -3.71
C SER A 69 5.82 13.92 -4.73
N GLU A 70 5.81 12.62 -4.50
CA GLU A 70 6.43 11.67 -5.42
C GLU A 70 5.66 11.60 -6.74
N SER A 71 6.40 11.71 -7.85
CA SER A 71 5.94 11.53 -9.22
C SER A 71 6.93 10.64 -10.00
N PHE A 72 6.55 10.25 -11.22
CA PHE A 72 7.50 9.70 -12.18
C PHE A 72 8.41 10.80 -12.74
N ILE A 73 9.60 10.42 -13.22
CA ILE A 73 10.54 11.34 -13.87
C ILE A 73 9.83 12.02 -15.05
N GLY A 74 9.83 13.35 -15.04
CA GLY A 74 9.18 14.16 -16.08
C GLY A 74 7.66 14.32 -15.94
N GLY A 75 7.06 13.83 -14.86
CA GLY A 75 5.65 14.01 -14.52
C GLY A 75 5.42 14.89 -13.29
N ASP A 76 4.26 15.53 -13.23
CA ASP A 76 3.77 16.37 -12.14
C ASP A 76 2.59 15.76 -11.36
N ILE A 77 2.04 14.65 -11.86
CA ILE A 77 0.97 13.89 -11.21
C ILE A 77 1.57 13.07 -10.07
N LYS A 78 1.04 13.29 -8.86
CA LYS A 78 1.41 12.54 -7.65
C LYS A 78 1.00 11.07 -7.77
N LEU A 79 1.88 10.17 -7.34
CA LEU A 79 1.63 8.73 -7.41
C LEU A 79 0.60 8.27 -6.37
N SER A 80 -0.24 7.31 -6.78
CA SER A 80 -1.00 6.49 -5.86
C SER A 80 -0.14 5.36 -5.29
N SER A 81 -0.67 4.60 -4.34
CA SER A 81 0.01 3.42 -3.78
C SER A 81 0.45 2.41 -4.86
N ALA A 82 -0.39 2.18 -5.88
CA ALA A 82 -0.01 1.33 -7.03
C ALA A 82 1.14 1.92 -7.84
N GLY A 83 1.14 3.24 -8.04
CA GLY A 83 2.23 3.93 -8.72
C GLY A 83 3.55 3.82 -7.96
N LEU A 84 3.51 3.91 -6.63
CA LEU A 84 4.68 3.75 -5.77
C LEU A 84 5.22 2.31 -5.76
N VAL A 85 4.34 1.31 -5.78
CA VAL A 85 4.74 -0.10 -5.90
C VAL A 85 5.36 -0.41 -7.27
N TYR A 86 4.93 0.28 -8.33
CA TYR A 86 5.41 0.05 -9.70
C TYR A 86 6.76 0.74 -9.99
N LYS A 87 7.00 1.91 -9.41
CA LYS A 87 8.19 2.75 -9.63
C LYS A 87 9.47 2.04 -9.22
#